data_AF-A0A349KZ96-F1
#
_entry.id   AF-A0A349KZ96-F1
#
_cell.length_a   1.000
_cell.length_b   1.000
_cell.length_c   1.000
_cell.angle_alpha   90.00
_cell.angle_beta   90.00
_cell.angle_gamma   90.00
#
_symmetry.space_group_name_H-M   'P 1'
#
loop_
_entity.id
_entity.type
_entity.pdbx_description
1 polymer ?
#
loop_
_entity_poly.entity_id
_entity_poly.type
_entity_poly.pdbx_seq_one_letter_code
_entity_poly.pdbx_strand_id
1 'polypeptide(L)' 'MIDYSKGRYTVKDTNGSLIGRIDEDEYVRSGTTLRFRVDGDEFYTLDGVLIGFIRSGIVTTPKGEPRYTIAPE' A
#
# COMPACT_ATOMS: atom_id res chain seq x y z
N MET A 1 5.65 11.95 -8.78
CA MET A 1 5.19 10.65 -8.22
C MET A 1 5.59 10.63 -6.76
N ILE A 2 4.73 10.16 -5.85
CA ILE A 2 5.07 10.05 -4.42
C ILE A 2 5.92 8.80 -4.24
N ASP A 3 7.05 8.92 -3.54
CA ASP A 3 7.84 7.78 -3.11
C ASP A 3 7.37 7.35 -1.71
N TYR A 4 6.50 6.35 -1.67
CA TYR A 4 5.94 5.85 -0.41
C TYR A 4 6.98 5.16 0.47
N SER A 5 8.14 4.81 -0.07
CA SER A 5 9.24 4.19 0.70
C SER A 5 10.00 5.18 1.59
N LYS A 6 9.74 6.48 1.47
CA LYS A 6 10.46 7.55 2.18
C LYS A 6 9.64 8.24 3.26
N GLY A 7 8.46 7.75 3.56
CA GLY A 7 7.57 8.38 4.54
C GLY A 7 6.87 7.37 5.42
N ARG A 8 6.02 7.90 6.30
CA ARG A 8 5.15 7.12 7.17
C ARG A 8 3.72 7.24 6.68
N TYR A 9 3.09 6.10 6.43
CA TYR A 9 1.77 6.04 5.84
C TYR A 9 0.93 4.96 6.50
N THR A 10 -0.37 5.21 6.62
CA THR A 10 -1.36 4.20 6.96
C THR A 10 -1.96 3.61 5.70
N VAL A 11 -2.15 2.29 5.70
CA VAL A 11 -2.82 1.56 4.63
C VAL A 11 -4.13 0.99 5.16
N LYS A 12 -5.25 1.33 4.52
CA LYS A 12 -6.60 0.92 4.93
C LYS A 12 -7.33 0.20 3.80
N ASP A 13 -8.23 -0.71 4.14
CA ASP A 13 -9.15 -1.31 3.18
C ASP A 13 -10.24 -0.33 2.72
N THR A 14 -11.11 -0.79 1.82
CA THR A 14 -12.24 0.01 1.30
C THR A 14 -13.27 0.38 2.35
N ASN A 15 -13.29 -0.30 3.50
CA ASN A 15 -14.16 0.01 4.64
C ASN A 15 -13.48 0.97 5.63
N GLY A 16 -12.23 1.37 5.39
CA GLY A 16 -11.45 2.23 6.27
C GLY A 16 -10.75 1.48 7.41
N SER A 17 -10.78 0.15 7.43
CA SER A 17 -10.10 -0.66 8.45
C SER A 17 -8.60 -0.66 8.22
N LEU A 18 -7.81 -0.48 9.28
CA LEU A 18 -6.36 -0.47 9.20
C LEU A 18 -5.83 -1.86 8.83
N ILE A 19 -5.10 -1.92 7.71
CA ILE A 19 -4.42 -3.12 7.24
C ILE A 19 -2.97 -3.14 7.72
N GLY A 20 -2.31 -1.99 7.69
CA GLY A 20 -0.95 -1.84 8.16
C GLY A 20 -0.40 -0.44 7.98
N ARG A 21 0.91 -0.30 8.20
CA ARG A 21 1.66 0.95 8.04
C ARG A 21 2.87 0.72 7.14
N ILE A 22 3.28 1.78 6.46
CA ILE A 22 4.59 1.93 5.84
C ILE A 22 5.41 2.83 6.76
N ASP A 23 6.67 2.49 7.00
CA ASP A 23 7.56 3.18 7.93
C ASP A 23 8.95 3.27 7.32
N GLU A 24 9.13 4.27 6.46
CA GLU A 24 10.41 4.63 5.81
C GLU A 24 11.08 3.46 5.05
N ASP A 25 10.26 2.56 4.49
CA ASP A 25 10.68 1.44 3.65
C ASP A 25 9.56 0.99 2.69
N GLU A 26 9.80 -0.08 1.93
CA GLU A 26 8.91 -0.55 0.87
C GLU A 26 7.77 -1.46 1.34
N TYR A 27 7.62 -1.76 2.64
CA TYR A 27 6.64 -2.75 3.08
C TYR A 27 5.49 -2.17 3.88
N VAL A 28 4.31 -2.77 3.70
CA VAL A 28 3.15 -2.56 4.56
C VAL A 28 3.20 -3.62 5.65
N ARG A 29 3.18 -3.20 6.93
CA ARG A 29 3.26 -4.09 8.10
C ARG A 29 2.15 -3.86 9.10
N SER A 30 1.74 -4.94 9.77
CA SER A 30 0.86 -4.91 10.94
C SER A 30 1.65 -5.44 12.12
N GLY A 31 2.08 -4.55 13.01
CA GLY A 31 3.11 -4.86 14.00
C GLY A 31 4.41 -5.28 13.31
N THR A 32 4.94 -6.46 13.66
CA THR A 32 6.15 -7.04 13.05
C THR A 32 5.87 -7.88 11.80
N THR A 33 4.60 -8.07 11.43
CA THR A 33 4.22 -8.92 10.30
C THR A 33 4.11 -8.11 9.02
N LEU A 34 4.94 -8.43 8.03
CA LEU A 34 4.81 -7.88 6.69
C LEU A 34 3.54 -8.42 6.02
N ARG A 35 2.87 -7.58 5.23
CA ARG A 35 1.62 -7.93 4.53
C ARG A 35 1.73 -7.74 3.03
N PHE A 36 2.31 -6.63 2.60
CA PHE A 36 2.41 -6.22 1.20
C PHE A 36 3.72 -5.48 0.95
N ARG A 37 4.07 -5.30 -0.32
CA ARG A 37 5.20 -4.50 -0.79
C ARG A 37 4.70 -3.40 -1.72
N VAL A 38 5.32 -2.23 -1.64
CA VAL A 38 5.14 -1.10 -2.52
C VAL A 38 6.43 -0.89 -3.31
N ASP A 39 6.31 -0.66 -4.61
CA ASP A 39 7.44 -0.38 -5.49
C ASP A 39 7.02 0.75 -6.43
N GLY A 40 7.52 1.96 -6.19
CA GLY A 40 7.06 3.16 -6.91
C GLY A 40 5.54 3.35 -6.82
N ASP A 41 4.85 3.17 -7.95
CA ASP A 41 3.40 3.26 -8.08
C ASP A 41 2.70 1.90 -8.15
N GLU A 42 3.36 0.81 -7.77
CA GLU A 42 2.83 -0.55 -7.80
C GLU A 42 2.68 -1.12 -6.38
N PHE A 43 1.66 -1.96 -6.19
CA PHE A 43 1.32 -2.58 -4.91
C PHE A 43 1.22 -4.10 -5.08
N TYR A 44 1.98 -4.85 -4.28
CA TYR A 44 2.18 -6.29 -4.43
C TYR A 44 1.87 -7.07 -3.15
N THR A 45 1.52 -8.33 -3.32
CA THR A 45 1.71 -9.35 -2.28
C THR A 45 3.20 -9.59 -2.01
N LEU A 46 3.53 -10.27 -0.91
CA LEU A 46 4.93 -10.57 -0.57
C LEU A 46 5.59 -11.60 -1.50
N ASP A 47 4.81 -12.42 -2.19
CA ASP A 47 5.27 -13.36 -3.22
C ASP A 47 5.41 -12.71 -4.62
N GLY A 48 5.20 -11.39 -4.72
CA GLY A 48 5.43 -10.63 -5.96
C GLY A 48 4.26 -10.61 -6.92
N VAL A 49 3.06 -11.01 -6.51
CA VAL A 49 1.85 -10.89 -7.32
C VAL A 49 1.35 -9.44 -7.28
N LEU A 50 1.20 -8.82 -8.45
CA LEU A 50 0.67 -7.47 -8.57
C LEU A 50 -0.79 -7.44 -8.13
N ILE A 51 -1.09 -6.62 -7.12
CA ILE A 51 -2.45 -6.35 -6.66
C ILE A 51 -3.04 -5.18 -7.44
N GLY A 52 -2.25 -4.13 -7.65
CA GLY A 52 -2.75 -2.90 -8.24
C GLY A 52 -1.74 -1.78 -8.35
N PHE A 53 -2.22 -0.66 -8.88
CA PHE A 53 -1.45 0.57 -9.09
C PHE A 53 -1.91 1.65 -8.12
N ILE A 54 -0.98 2.47 -7.65
CA ILE A 54 -1.20 3.58 -6.74
C ILE A 54 -1.42 4.86 -7.55
N ARG A 55 -2.57 5.49 -7.37
CA ARG A 55 -2.92 6.78 -7.98
C ARG A 55 -3.54 7.66 -6.90
N SER A 56 -2.87 8.78 -6.59
CA SER A 56 -3.32 9.74 -5.57
C SER A 56 -3.67 9.10 -4.22
N GLY A 57 -2.84 8.15 -3.75
CA GLY A 57 -3.07 7.44 -2.49
C GLY A 57 -4.16 6.37 -2.54
N ILE A 58 -4.63 5.97 -3.72
CA ILE A 58 -5.60 4.88 -3.88
C ILE A 58 -4.93 3.75 -4.66
N VAL A 59 -4.97 2.54 -4.11
CA VAL A 59 -4.58 1.30 -4.82
C VAL A 59 -5.78 0.80 -5.60
N THR A 60 -5.68 0.73 -6.93
CA THR A 60 -6.69 0.16 -7.81
C THR A 60 -6.17 -1.11 -8.48
N THR A 61 -7.01 -2.13 -8.62
CA THR A 61 -6.68 -3.33 -9.40
C THR A 61 -6.35 -2.96 -10.85
N PRO A 62 -5.75 -3.88 -11.64
CA PRO A 62 -5.58 -3.67 -13.08
C PRO A 62 -6.88 -3.38 -13.85
N LYS A 63 -8.05 -3.71 -13.26
CA LYS A 63 -9.38 -3.39 -13.81
C LYS A 63 -9.93 -2.04 -13.36
N GLY A 64 -9.21 -1.29 -12.51
CA GLY A 64 -9.62 0.01 -11.98
C GLY A 64 -10.46 -0.04 -10.70
N GLU A 65 -10.65 -1.22 -10.11
CA GLU A 65 -11.44 -1.36 -8.87
C GLU A 65 -10.60 -0.98 -7.64
N PRO A 66 -11.08 -0.11 -6.74
CA PRO A 66 -10.33 0.26 -5.54
C PRO A 66 -10.16 -0.93 -4.58
N ARG A 67 -8.98 -1.03 -3.97
CA ARG A 67 -8.64 -2.07 -2.99
C ARG A 67 -8.19 -1.50 -1.65
N TYR A 68 -7.32 -0.50 -1.70
CA TYR A 68 -6.75 0.10 -0.50
C TYR A 68 -6.60 1.62 -0.66
N THR A 69 -6.49 2.31 0.47
CA THR A 69 -6.07 3.70 0.54
C THR A 69 -4.76 3.80 1.32
N ILE A 70 -3.89 4.71 0.88
CA ILE A 70 -2.59 5.03 1.48
C ILE A 70 -2.61 6.53 1.80
N ALA A 71 -2.52 6.86 3.09
CA ALA A 71 -2.55 8.24 3.57
C ALA A 71 -1.39 8.49 4.54
N PRO A 72 -0.83 9.71 4.61
CA PRO A 72 0.16 10.05 5.62
C PRO A 72 -0.31 9.66 7.03
N GLU A 73 0.61 9.13 7.85
CA GLU A 73 0.37 8.92 9.29
C GLU A 73 0.40 10.25 10.07
#